data_AF-A0A7H0NKQ6-F1
#
_entry.id   AF-A0A7H0NKQ6-F1
#
_cell.length_a   1.000
_cell.length_b   1.000
_cell.length_c   1.000
_cell.angle_alpha   90.00
_cell.angle_beta   90.00
_cell.angle_gamma   90.00
#
_symmetry.space_group_name_H-M   'P 1'
#
loop_
_entity.id
_entity.type
_entity.pdbx_description
1 polymer ?
#
loop_
_entity_poly.entity_id
_entity_poly.type
_entity_poly.pdbx_seq_one_letter_code
_entity_poly.pdbx_strand_id
1 'polypeptide(L)'
;MEEFLGAALGFPAVIFGAALVVVVCFWLLVLAGAAGHDSFDADLDTGTAGLGGVPVSVSVSLLVVLSWFGSLTGTVLLNRSGAVSTTRAVLAVAVLAGSLLLAWGAVRLLLHRFRRYFPAEPPPSRLDFVGSVCTIRTGSVTATFGQAEVVSYDGSTAIVQVRTAEPFPSGASRLSGPAAEEAPLVMGGSGLLYAYDEDGEFFWVSPYDAALDPGPNTRPHELPGGATG
;
A
#
# COMPACT_ATOMS: atom_id res chain seq x y z
N MET A 1 -21.74 -27.97 -26.10
CA MET A 1 -22.10 -26.94 -25.10
C MET A 1 -22.76 -27.55 -23.88
N GLU A 2 -23.65 -28.54 -24.01
CA GLU A 2 -24.34 -29.12 -22.86
C GLU A 2 -23.42 -29.78 -21.82
N GLU A 3 -22.35 -30.46 -22.23
CA GLU A 3 -21.39 -31.06 -21.28
C GLU A 3 -20.70 -30.00 -20.40
N PHE A 4 -20.35 -28.85 -21.00
CA PHE A 4 -19.76 -27.72 -20.27
C PHE A 4 -20.79 -27.09 -19.33
N LEU A 5 -22.01 -26.84 -19.81
CA LEU A 5 -23.07 -26.22 -19.01
C LEU A 5 -23.49 -27.14 -17.84
N GLY A 6 -23.58 -28.45 -18.10
CA GLY A 6 -23.85 -29.46 -17.08
C GLY A 6 -22.71 -29.61 -16.07
N ALA A 7 -21.45 -29.44 -16.48
CA ALA A 7 -20.32 -29.41 -15.56
C ALA A 7 -20.31 -28.12 -14.72
N ALA A 8 -20.62 -26.97 -15.31
CA ALA A 8 -20.63 -25.67 -14.63
C ALA A 8 -21.78 -25.53 -13.62
N LEU A 9 -22.97 -26.07 -13.95
CA LEU A 9 -24.13 -26.10 -13.07
C LEU A 9 -24.15 -27.32 -12.14
N GLY A 10 -23.22 -28.27 -12.35
CA GLY A 10 -23.08 -29.47 -11.55
C GLY A 10 -22.32 -29.23 -10.25
N PHE A 11 -22.55 -30.09 -9.27
CA PHE A 11 -21.70 -30.15 -8.09
C PHE A 11 -20.33 -30.75 -8.47
N PRO A 12 -19.19 -30.17 -8.02
CA PRO A 12 -19.04 -29.03 -7.09
C PRO A 12 -18.92 -27.62 -7.71
N ALA A 13 -18.81 -27.49 -9.04
CA ALA A 13 -18.54 -26.21 -9.72
C ALA A 13 -19.61 -25.13 -9.47
N VAL A 14 -20.86 -25.53 -9.27
CA VAL A 14 -21.99 -24.60 -9.02
C VAL A 14 -21.78 -23.70 -7.80
N ILE A 15 -21.09 -24.20 -6.76
CA ILE A 15 -20.83 -23.43 -5.53
C ILE A 15 -19.92 -22.25 -5.83
N PHE A 16 -18.82 -22.52 -6.55
CA PHE A 16 -17.90 -21.46 -6.97
C PHE A 16 -18.51 -20.57 -8.06
N GLY A 17 -19.39 -21.11 -8.91
CA GLY A 17 -20.13 -20.32 -9.90
C GLY A 17 -21.06 -19.30 -9.23
N ALA A 18 -21.77 -19.69 -8.18
CA ALA A 18 -22.58 -18.77 -7.39
C ALA A 18 -21.72 -17.67 -6.74
N ALA A 19 -20.57 -18.04 -6.14
CA ALA A 19 -19.62 -17.08 -5.59
C ALA A 19 -19.07 -16.12 -6.68
N LEU A 20 -18.82 -16.62 -7.90
CA LEU A 20 -18.37 -15.82 -9.03
C LEU A 20 -19.40 -14.75 -9.43
N VAL A 21 -20.69 -15.09 -9.42
CA VAL A 21 -21.76 -14.11 -9.68
C VAL A 21 -21.75 -12.99 -8.64
N VAL A 22 -21.57 -13.32 -7.36
CA VAL A 22 -21.44 -12.32 -6.28
C VAL A 22 -20.23 -11.41 -6.52
N VAL A 23 -19.09 -11.98 -6.90
CA VAL A 23 -17.88 -11.21 -7.26
C VAL A 23 -18.15 -10.26 -8.43
N VAL A 24 -18.82 -10.73 -9.49
CA VAL A 24 -19.18 -9.88 -10.63
C VAL A 24 -20.11 -8.73 -10.20
N CYS A 25 -21.15 -9.02 -9.42
CA CYS A 25 -22.05 -8.00 -8.89
C CYS A 25 -21.31 -6.97 -8.04
N PHE A 26 -20.39 -7.41 -7.18
CA PHE A 26 -19.55 -6.51 -6.38
C PHE A 26 -18.74 -5.57 -7.27
N TRP A 27 -18.06 -6.08 -8.31
CA TRP A 27 -17.28 -5.23 -9.21
C TRP A 27 -18.15 -4.27 -10.03
N LEU A 28 -19.37 -4.65 -10.38
CA LEU A 28 -20.33 -3.73 -11.01
C LEU A 28 -20.73 -2.59 -10.06
N LEU A 29 -20.92 -2.87 -8.76
CA LEU A 29 -21.18 -1.83 -7.75
C LEU A 29 -19.97 -0.90 -7.58
N VAL A 30 -18.75 -1.45 -7.59
CA VAL A 30 -17.51 -0.66 -7.54
C VAL A 30 -17.39 0.23 -8.77
N LEU A 31 -17.65 -0.30 -9.98
CA LEU A 31 -17.65 0.46 -11.23
C LEU A 31 -18.71 1.56 -11.25
N ALA A 32 -19.87 1.33 -10.64
CA ALA A 32 -20.92 2.33 -10.48
C ALA A 32 -20.62 3.37 -9.39
N GLY A 33 -19.51 3.23 -8.65
CA GLY A 33 -19.14 4.10 -7.52
C GLY A 33 -19.98 3.88 -6.26
N ALA A 34 -20.79 2.81 -6.20
CA ALA A 34 -21.62 2.47 -5.05
C ALA A 34 -20.84 1.75 -3.93
N ALA A 35 -19.63 1.27 -4.21
CA ALA A 35 -18.74 0.60 -3.26
C ALA A 35 -17.27 0.97 -3.53
N GLY A 36 -16.45 1.06 -2.48
CA GLY A 36 -14.99 1.16 -2.59
C GLY A 36 -14.35 -0.20 -2.84
N HIS A 37 -13.19 -0.25 -3.50
CA HIS A 37 -12.45 -1.49 -3.70
C HIS A 37 -11.86 -2.07 -2.40
N ASP A 38 -11.77 -1.26 -1.35
CA ASP A 38 -11.26 -1.51 -0.01
C ASP A 38 -12.37 -1.72 1.05
N SER A 39 -13.64 -1.77 0.64
CA SER A 39 -14.80 -1.88 1.56
C SER A 39 -14.74 -3.09 2.51
N PHE A 40 -13.95 -4.12 2.20
CA PHE A 40 -13.78 -5.34 3.01
C PHE A 40 -12.44 -5.40 3.77
N ASP A 41 -11.56 -4.41 3.63
CA ASP A 41 -10.20 -4.43 4.16
C ASP A 41 -10.12 -3.99 5.64
N ALA A 42 -11.09 -3.22 6.12
CA ALA A 42 -11.06 -2.61 7.45
C ALA A 42 -11.21 -3.60 8.63
N ASP A 43 -11.71 -4.82 8.40
CA ASP A 43 -12.09 -5.75 9.48
C ASP A 43 -11.47 -7.17 9.34
N LEU A 44 -10.62 -7.37 8.33
CA LEU A 44 -10.02 -8.68 8.02
C LEU A 44 -8.50 -8.65 8.19
N ASP A 45 -8.00 -9.46 9.13
CA ASP A 45 -6.57 -9.57 9.44
C ASP A 45 -5.79 -10.35 8.36
N THR A 46 -5.56 -9.70 7.21
CA THR A 46 -4.96 -10.28 6.00
C THR A 46 -3.46 -10.56 6.12
N GLY A 47 -2.83 -10.03 7.18
CA GLY A 47 -1.42 -10.26 7.49
C GLY A 47 -1.13 -11.73 7.78
N THR A 48 -2.00 -12.41 8.55
CA THR A 48 -1.84 -13.84 8.88
C THR A 48 -2.13 -14.76 7.68
N ALA A 49 -2.97 -14.31 6.75
CA ALA A 49 -3.32 -15.03 5.53
C ALA A 49 -2.21 -14.97 4.45
N GLY A 50 -1.22 -14.08 4.60
CA GLY A 50 -0.20 -13.82 3.57
C GLY A 50 -0.72 -13.00 2.39
N LEU A 51 -1.85 -12.30 2.58
CA LEU A 51 -2.52 -11.46 1.58
C LEU A 51 -2.25 -9.96 1.79
N GLY A 52 -1.39 -9.60 2.77
CA GLY A 52 -1.11 -8.21 3.11
C GLY A 52 -0.56 -7.39 1.94
N GLY A 53 -1.09 -6.17 1.79
CA GLY A 53 -0.66 -5.18 0.78
C GLY A 53 -1.51 -5.14 -0.49
N VAL A 54 -2.55 -5.97 -0.62
CA VAL A 54 -3.52 -5.92 -1.73
C VAL A 54 -4.94 -5.98 -1.15
N PRO A 55 -5.91 -5.18 -1.67
CA PRO A 55 -7.28 -5.21 -1.16
C PRO A 55 -7.86 -6.63 -1.12
N VAL A 56 -8.49 -6.99 0.00
CA VAL A 56 -9.07 -8.34 0.21
C VAL A 56 -10.02 -8.74 -0.92
N SER A 57 -10.80 -7.78 -1.40
CA SER A 57 -11.75 -7.96 -2.50
C SER A 57 -11.08 -8.54 -3.76
N VAL A 58 -9.87 -8.10 -4.09
CA VAL A 58 -9.08 -8.58 -5.24
C VAL A 58 -8.59 -10.00 -4.98
N SER A 59 -8.02 -10.25 -3.79
CA SER A 59 -7.51 -11.57 -3.41
C SER A 59 -8.62 -12.63 -3.40
N VAL A 60 -9.79 -12.30 -2.84
CA VAL A 60 -10.97 -13.17 -2.83
C VAL A 60 -11.50 -13.40 -4.24
N SER A 61 -11.55 -12.35 -5.07
CA SER A 61 -11.97 -12.48 -6.48
C SER A 61 -11.08 -13.47 -7.23
N LEU A 62 -9.76 -13.34 -7.09
CA LEU A 62 -8.81 -14.25 -7.73
C LEU A 62 -8.96 -15.69 -7.23
N LEU A 63 -9.12 -15.87 -5.93
CA LEU A 63 -9.33 -17.18 -5.31
C LEU A 63 -10.62 -17.83 -5.83
N VAL A 64 -11.73 -17.08 -5.92
CA VAL A 64 -13.01 -17.56 -6.44
C VAL A 64 -12.88 -17.98 -7.90
N VAL A 65 -12.26 -17.15 -8.75
CA VAL A 65 -12.05 -17.46 -10.17
C VAL A 65 -11.20 -18.72 -10.35
N LEU A 66 -10.06 -18.81 -9.66
CA LEU A 66 -9.17 -19.98 -9.76
C LEU A 66 -9.82 -21.25 -9.21
N SER A 67 -10.57 -21.15 -8.10
CA SER A 67 -11.31 -22.28 -7.52
C SER A 67 -12.41 -22.75 -8.47
N TRP A 68 -13.12 -21.83 -9.13
CA TRP A 68 -14.12 -22.16 -10.14
C TRP A 68 -13.50 -22.90 -11.33
N PHE A 69 -12.38 -22.41 -11.88
CA PHE A 69 -11.66 -23.10 -12.97
C PHE A 69 -11.17 -24.49 -12.56
N GLY A 70 -10.58 -24.63 -11.38
CA GLY A 70 -10.12 -25.90 -10.85
C GLY A 70 -11.27 -26.88 -10.64
N SER A 71 -12.37 -26.41 -10.06
CA SER A 71 -13.57 -27.20 -9.81
C SER A 71 -14.27 -27.63 -11.09
N LEU A 72 -14.37 -26.74 -12.08
CA LEU A 72 -14.92 -27.04 -13.40
C LEU A 72 -14.09 -28.11 -14.12
N THR A 73 -12.76 -27.94 -14.13
CA THR A 73 -11.82 -28.92 -14.72
C THR A 73 -11.92 -30.27 -14.02
N GLY A 74 -11.96 -30.27 -12.68
CA GLY A 74 -12.14 -31.49 -11.90
C GLY A 74 -13.48 -32.18 -12.18
N THR A 75 -14.56 -31.41 -12.33
CA THR A 75 -15.90 -31.95 -12.65
C THR A 75 -15.91 -32.62 -14.03
N VAL A 76 -15.27 -32.00 -15.04
CA VAL A 76 -15.14 -32.60 -16.38
C VAL A 76 -14.32 -33.90 -16.33
N LEU A 77 -13.22 -33.93 -15.58
CA LEU A 77 -12.40 -35.13 -15.39
C LEU A 77 -13.18 -36.25 -14.68
N LEU A 78 -13.98 -35.92 -13.66
CA LEU A 78 -14.85 -36.88 -12.96
C LEU A 78 -15.95 -37.45 -13.86
N ASN A 79 -16.53 -36.64 -14.74
CA ASN A 79 -17.56 -37.11 -15.67
C ASN A 79 -16.98 -38.13 -16.68
N ARG A 80 -15.69 -38.02 -17.00
CA ARG A 80 -15.00 -38.94 -17.92
C ARG A 80 -14.50 -40.23 -17.27
N SER A 81 -14.35 -40.28 -15.94
CA SER A 81 -13.75 -41.43 -15.25
C SER A 81 -14.70 -42.62 -15.08
N GLY A 82 -16.00 -42.48 -15.39
CA GLY A 82 -16.99 -43.55 -15.25
C GLY A 82 -17.23 -44.01 -13.81
N ALA A 83 -16.82 -43.19 -12.82
CA ALA A 83 -16.87 -43.55 -11.40
C ALA A 83 -18.31 -43.82 -10.91
N VAL A 84 -18.46 -44.85 -10.08
CA VAL A 84 -19.74 -45.25 -9.47
C VAL A 84 -20.15 -44.24 -8.38
N SER A 85 -21.46 -44.14 -8.10
CA SER A 85 -22.09 -43.08 -7.27
C SER A 85 -21.31 -42.69 -6.00
N THR A 86 -20.95 -43.63 -5.14
CA THR A 86 -20.25 -43.33 -3.87
C THR A 86 -18.82 -42.81 -4.10
N THR A 87 -18.05 -43.46 -4.97
CA THR A 87 -16.69 -43.02 -5.33
C THR A 87 -16.71 -41.64 -5.99
N ARG A 88 -17.74 -41.36 -6.79
CA ARG A 88 -17.94 -40.06 -7.43
C ARG A 88 -18.20 -38.96 -6.41
N ALA A 89 -19.00 -39.22 -5.38
CA ALA A 89 -19.26 -38.25 -4.32
C ALA A 89 -17.98 -37.90 -3.54
N VAL A 90 -17.18 -38.90 -3.16
CA VAL A 90 -15.90 -38.68 -2.48
C VAL A 90 -14.94 -37.87 -3.36
N LEU A 91 -14.81 -38.24 -4.64
CA LEU A 91 -13.98 -37.51 -5.58
C LEU A 91 -14.47 -36.07 -5.79
N ALA A 92 -15.79 -35.83 -5.79
CA ALA A 92 -16.34 -34.48 -5.96
C ALA A 92 -16.01 -33.59 -4.76
N VAL A 93 -16.07 -34.13 -3.53
CA VAL A 93 -15.60 -33.43 -2.33
C VAL A 93 -14.09 -33.17 -2.38
N ALA A 94 -13.30 -34.15 -2.87
CA ALA A 94 -11.87 -33.98 -3.06
C ALA A 94 -11.54 -32.90 -4.11
N VAL A 95 -12.31 -32.80 -5.19
CA VAL A 95 -12.19 -31.73 -6.20
C VAL A 95 -12.52 -30.38 -5.59
N LEU A 96 -13.57 -30.28 -4.78
CA LEU A 96 -13.93 -29.05 -4.09
C LEU A 96 -12.81 -28.57 -3.18
N ALA A 97 -12.30 -29.43 -2.29
CA ALA A 97 -11.20 -29.09 -1.40
C ALA A 97 -9.89 -28.82 -2.17
N GLY A 98 -9.56 -29.66 -3.15
CA GLY A 98 -8.34 -29.53 -3.96
C GLY A 98 -8.32 -28.25 -4.78
N SER A 99 -9.45 -27.87 -5.40
CA SER A 99 -9.56 -26.63 -6.17
C SER A 99 -9.32 -25.38 -5.31
N LEU A 100 -9.88 -25.37 -4.09
CA LEU A 100 -9.68 -24.28 -3.13
C LEU A 100 -8.22 -24.18 -2.66
N LEU A 101 -7.58 -25.31 -2.33
CA LEU A 101 -6.19 -25.35 -1.90
C LEU A 101 -5.21 -24.94 -3.02
N LEU A 102 -5.46 -25.41 -4.25
CA LEU A 102 -4.68 -25.01 -5.43
C LEU A 102 -4.82 -23.51 -5.71
N ALA A 103 -6.05 -22.99 -5.66
CA ALA A 103 -6.31 -21.56 -5.82
C ALA A 103 -5.58 -20.74 -4.76
N TRP A 104 -5.68 -21.13 -3.48
CA TRP A 104 -4.98 -20.48 -2.38
C TRP A 104 -3.46 -20.45 -2.59
N GLY A 105 -2.86 -21.58 -2.97
CA GLY A 105 -1.43 -21.66 -3.27
C GLY A 105 -1.02 -20.77 -4.45
N ALA A 106 -1.83 -20.74 -5.51
CA ALA A 106 -1.61 -19.89 -6.68
C ALA A 106 -1.72 -18.39 -6.35
N VAL A 107 -2.73 -17.98 -5.57
CA VAL A 107 -2.85 -16.59 -5.09
C VAL A 107 -1.63 -16.20 -4.26
N ARG A 108 -1.22 -17.02 -3.29
CA ARG A 108 -0.03 -16.77 -2.48
C ARG A 108 1.24 -16.66 -3.31
N LEU A 109 1.43 -17.55 -4.28
CA LEU A 109 2.58 -17.52 -5.18
C LEU A 109 2.60 -16.23 -6.00
N LEU A 110 1.45 -15.83 -6.56
CA LEU A 110 1.32 -14.63 -7.38
C LEU A 110 1.60 -13.37 -6.54
N LEU A 111 1.01 -13.26 -5.36
CA LEU A 111 1.22 -12.13 -4.46
C LEU A 111 2.67 -12.08 -3.95
N HIS A 112 3.25 -13.21 -3.59
CA HIS A 112 4.66 -13.29 -3.22
C HIS A 112 5.57 -12.86 -4.38
N ARG A 113 5.27 -13.30 -5.60
CA ARG A 113 6.05 -12.93 -6.79
C ARG A 113 5.90 -11.46 -7.12
N PHE A 114 4.69 -10.92 -7.00
CA PHE A 114 4.39 -9.51 -7.20
C PHE A 114 5.17 -8.65 -6.19
N ARG A 115 5.09 -8.96 -4.89
CA ARG A 115 5.86 -8.27 -3.84
C ARG A 115 7.37 -8.35 -4.04
N ARG A 116 7.85 -9.45 -4.60
CA ARG A 116 9.27 -9.60 -4.93
C ARG A 116 9.73 -8.69 -6.08
N TYR A 117 8.84 -8.40 -7.04
CA TYR A 117 9.14 -7.52 -8.18
C TYR A 117 8.79 -6.07 -7.94
N PHE A 118 7.78 -5.83 -7.10
CA PHE A 118 7.32 -4.52 -6.65
C PHE A 118 7.34 -4.51 -5.12
N PRO A 119 8.53 -4.42 -4.49
CA PRO A 119 8.61 -4.06 -3.09
C PRO A 119 7.82 -2.77 -2.91
N ALA A 120 6.79 -2.80 -2.06
CA ALA A 120 6.19 -1.56 -1.62
C ALA A 120 7.26 -0.82 -0.83
N GLU A 121 7.75 0.31 -1.35
CA GLU A 121 8.51 1.24 -0.52
C GLU A 121 7.61 1.55 0.70
N PRO A 122 8.11 1.36 1.93
CA PRO A 122 7.41 1.83 3.11
C PRO A 122 7.04 3.31 2.88
N PRO A 123 5.80 3.75 3.18
CA PRO A 123 5.47 5.17 3.14
C PRO A 123 6.57 5.91 3.91
N PRO A 124 7.18 6.97 3.35
CA PRO A 124 8.26 7.69 4.02
C PRO A 124 7.77 8.03 5.42
N SER A 125 8.48 7.51 6.43
CA SER A 125 8.08 7.76 7.80
C SER A 125 8.21 9.25 8.04
N ARG A 126 7.34 9.86 8.85
CA ARG A 126 7.37 11.32 9.05
C ARG A 126 8.74 11.78 9.56
N LEU A 127 9.47 10.90 10.27
CA LEU A 127 10.83 11.14 10.71
C LEU A 127 11.87 11.16 9.58
N ASP A 128 11.61 10.53 8.43
CA ASP A 128 12.50 10.56 7.25
C ASP A 128 12.57 11.96 6.61
N PHE A 129 11.56 12.80 6.84
CA PHE A 129 11.57 14.20 6.39
C PHE A 129 12.42 15.12 7.28
N VAL A 130 12.81 14.67 8.48
CA VAL A 130 13.70 15.45 9.34
C VAL A 130 15.09 15.52 8.70
N GLY A 131 15.61 16.74 8.60
CA GLY A 131 16.85 17.07 7.89
C GLY A 131 16.66 17.40 6.40
N SER A 132 15.43 17.35 5.89
CA SER A 132 15.14 17.70 4.49
C SER A 132 14.84 19.19 4.34
N VAL A 133 15.26 19.76 3.20
CA VAL A 133 14.89 21.11 2.79
C VAL A 133 13.46 21.09 2.23
N CYS A 134 12.64 22.03 2.65
CA CYS A 134 11.26 22.21 2.22
C CYS A 134 11.07 23.59 1.58
N THR A 135 10.03 23.72 0.77
CA THR A 135 9.60 24.98 0.16
C THR A 135 8.31 25.44 0.83
N ILE A 136 8.29 26.64 1.39
CA ILE A 136 7.12 27.18 2.08
C ILE A 136 6.00 27.47 1.06
N ARG A 137 4.79 26.97 1.33
CA ARG A 137 3.61 27.19 0.48
C ARG A 137 2.62 28.20 1.07
N THR A 138 2.75 28.53 2.34
CA THR A 138 1.95 29.59 2.99
C THR A 138 2.61 30.96 2.91
N GLY A 139 1.81 32.04 2.97
CA GLY A 139 2.33 33.42 2.95
C GLY A 139 3.25 33.76 4.13
N SER A 140 3.05 33.10 5.27
CA SER A 140 3.89 33.18 6.46
C SER A 140 3.82 31.85 7.21
N VAL A 141 4.85 31.54 8.00
CA VAL A 141 4.83 30.46 8.99
C VAL A 141 4.91 31.05 10.39
N THR A 142 4.10 30.53 11.31
CA THR A 142 4.04 30.93 12.72
C THR A 142 4.18 29.71 13.62
N ALA A 143 4.16 29.92 14.94
CA ALA A 143 4.15 28.85 15.94
C ALA A 143 2.87 28.00 15.97
N THR A 144 1.84 28.37 15.20
CA THR A 144 0.56 27.65 15.17
C THR A 144 0.11 27.27 13.76
N PHE A 145 0.70 27.88 12.73
CA PHE A 145 0.24 27.71 11.35
C PHE A 145 1.38 27.81 10.34
N GLY A 146 1.35 26.90 9.35
CA GLY A 146 2.22 26.95 8.19
C GLY A 146 2.16 25.64 7.40
N GLN A 147 2.39 25.72 6.09
CA GLN A 147 2.54 24.54 5.25
C GLN A 147 3.77 24.68 4.39
N ALA A 148 4.48 23.57 4.23
CA ALA A 148 5.61 23.46 3.34
C ALA A 148 5.48 22.21 2.49
N GLU A 149 6.04 22.27 1.29
CA GLU A 149 6.22 21.12 0.44
C GLU A 149 7.65 20.59 0.62
N VAL A 150 7.77 19.31 0.90
CA VAL A 150 9.06 18.62 1.03
C VAL A 150 9.16 17.58 -0.08
N VAL A 151 10.34 17.50 -0.68
CA VAL A 151 10.65 16.47 -1.67
C VAL A 151 11.32 15.32 -0.93
N SER A 152 10.69 14.16 -0.96
CA SER A 152 11.26 12.90 -0.48
C SER A 152 12.48 12.51 -1.31
N TYR A 153 13.32 11.63 -0.76
CA TYR A 153 14.47 11.08 -1.49
C TYR A 153 14.10 10.32 -2.78
N ASP A 154 12.89 9.76 -2.84
CA ASP A 154 12.32 9.08 -4.01
C ASP A 154 11.83 10.07 -5.11
N GLY A 155 11.93 11.37 -4.88
CA GLY A 155 11.44 12.42 -5.78
C GLY A 155 9.94 12.72 -5.66
N SER A 156 9.23 12.02 -4.77
CA SER A 156 7.84 12.32 -4.43
C SER A 156 7.74 13.61 -3.62
N THR A 157 6.63 14.33 -3.77
CA THR A 157 6.37 15.59 -3.05
C THR A 157 5.28 15.37 -2.01
N ALA A 158 5.51 15.80 -0.78
CA ALA A 158 4.52 15.78 0.29
C ALA A 158 4.30 17.18 0.86
N ILE A 159 3.04 17.50 1.19
CA ILE A 159 2.71 18.72 1.94
C ILE A 159 2.72 18.37 3.42
N VAL A 160 3.58 19.05 4.18
CA VAL A 160 3.72 18.89 5.63
C VAL A 160 3.30 20.16 6.36
N GLN A 161 2.74 20.00 7.56
CA GLN A 161 2.50 21.12 8.46
C GLN A 161 3.81 21.55 9.09
N VAL A 162 4.09 22.86 9.06
CA VAL A 162 5.31 23.42 9.62
C VAL A 162 5.02 24.54 10.60
N ARG A 163 5.87 24.65 11.63
CA ARG A 163 5.78 25.68 12.65
C ARG A 163 7.17 26.21 12.99
N THR A 164 7.25 27.50 13.30
CA THR A 164 8.47 28.12 13.84
C THR A 164 8.40 28.14 15.35
N ALA A 165 9.54 27.95 16.03
CA ALA A 165 9.59 28.24 17.46
C ALA A 165 9.15 29.70 17.70
N GLU A 166 8.40 29.96 18.77
CA GLU A 166 8.13 31.35 19.15
C GLU A 166 9.47 32.05 19.44
N PRO A 167 9.67 33.29 18.96
CA PRO A 167 10.84 34.06 19.34
C PRO A 167 10.89 34.15 20.86
N PHE A 168 12.03 33.79 21.46
CA PHE A 168 12.24 33.94 22.89
C PHE A 168 11.79 35.35 23.33
N PRO A 169 10.94 35.50 24.37
CA PRO A 169 10.50 36.82 24.81
C PRO A 169 11.74 37.66 25.12
N SER A 170 11.88 38.75 24.37
CA SER A 170 13.01 39.67 24.40
C SER A 170 13.20 40.24 25.80
N GLY A 171 14.08 39.59 26.58
CA GLY A 171 14.29 39.95 27.99
C GLY A 171 15.57 39.39 28.63
N ALA A 172 16.41 38.62 27.92
CA ALA A 172 17.67 38.14 28.48
C ALA A 172 18.82 38.27 27.47
N SER A 173 19.68 39.25 27.75
CA SER A 173 21.10 39.33 27.37
C SER A 173 21.45 39.12 25.89
N ARG A 174 21.69 40.24 25.21
CA ARG A 174 22.47 40.28 23.97
C ARG A 174 23.87 39.75 24.24
N LEU A 175 24.11 38.46 24.00
CA LEU A 175 25.43 38.04 23.55
C LEU A 175 25.54 38.42 22.08
N SER A 176 26.45 39.35 21.82
CA SER A 176 26.80 39.82 20.48
C SER A 176 27.53 38.70 19.72
N GLY A 177 26.77 37.84 19.05
CA GLY A 177 27.16 37.18 17.81
C GLY A 177 26.31 37.77 16.67
N PRO A 178 26.67 37.57 15.39
CA PRO A 178 25.77 37.94 14.31
C PRO A 178 24.51 37.10 14.50
N ALA A 179 23.45 37.71 15.05
CA ALA A 179 22.12 37.16 14.97
C ALA A 179 21.87 37.07 13.47
N ALA A 180 21.95 35.85 12.91
CA ALA A 180 21.40 35.59 11.60
C ALA A 180 19.98 36.12 11.69
N GLU A 181 19.69 37.22 10.99
CA GLU A 181 18.33 37.68 10.81
C GLU A 181 17.56 36.44 10.34
N GLU A 182 16.70 35.90 11.21
CA GLU A 182 15.82 34.80 10.83
C GLU A 182 14.93 35.36 9.73
N ALA A 183 15.33 35.12 8.49
CA ALA A 183 14.62 35.61 7.34
C ALA A 183 13.19 35.08 7.45
N PRO A 184 12.17 35.94 7.34
CA PRO A 184 10.80 35.50 7.52
C PRO A 184 10.50 34.39 6.50
N LEU A 185 10.00 33.26 7.00
CA LEU A 185 9.57 32.14 6.16
C LEU A 185 8.31 32.55 5.40
N VAL A 186 8.53 33.06 4.19
CA VAL A 186 7.49 33.51 3.26
C VAL A 186 7.28 32.48 2.15
N MET A 187 6.16 32.57 1.45
CA MET A 187 5.82 31.71 0.33
C MET A 187 6.96 31.65 -0.70
N GLY A 188 7.36 30.43 -1.09
CA GLY A 188 8.47 30.16 -2.00
C GLY A 188 9.85 30.18 -1.35
N GLY A 189 9.97 30.57 -0.08
CA GLY A 189 11.21 30.48 0.68
C GLY A 189 11.60 29.03 1.01
N SER A 190 12.89 28.80 1.22
CA SER A 190 13.43 27.51 1.65
C SER A 190 13.51 27.43 3.17
N GLY A 191 13.07 26.30 3.73
CA GLY A 191 13.17 25.99 5.15
C GLY A 191 13.80 24.62 5.37
N LEU A 192 14.37 24.41 6.55
CA LEU A 192 14.90 23.12 6.97
C LEU A 192 14.01 22.53 8.07
N LEU A 193 13.49 21.33 7.83
CA LEU A 193 12.73 20.58 8.83
C LEU A 193 13.72 19.97 9.83
N TYR A 194 13.81 20.48 11.06
CA TYR A 194 14.85 20.04 12.00
C TYR A 194 14.33 19.11 13.10
N ALA A 195 13.02 19.08 13.33
CA ALA A 195 12.39 18.18 14.29
C ALA A 195 10.94 17.91 13.89
N TYR A 196 10.41 16.77 14.33
CA TYR A 196 9.00 16.40 14.21
C TYR A 196 8.40 16.33 15.62
N ASP A 197 7.23 16.94 15.79
CA ASP A 197 6.44 16.86 17.02
C ASP A 197 5.34 15.81 16.82
N GLU A 198 5.44 14.70 17.56
CA GLU A 198 4.48 13.58 17.46
C GLU A 198 3.11 13.94 18.05
N ASP A 199 3.07 14.76 19.10
CA ASP A 199 1.82 15.13 19.79
C ASP A 199 0.99 16.13 18.95
N GLY A 200 1.68 17.07 18.29
CA GLY A 200 1.06 18.09 17.45
C GLY A 200 0.94 17.73 15.96
N GLU A 201 1.53 16.62 15.54
CA GLU A 201 1.65 16.16 14.14
C GLU A 201 2.20 17.21 13.17
N PHE A 202 3.20 18.00 13.58
CA PHE A 202 3.83 19.04 12.73
C PHE A 202 5.35 18.99 12.78
N PHE A 203 5.99 19.61 11.79
CA PHE A 203 7.43 19.77 11.74
C PHE A 203 7.86 21.15 12.23
N TRP A 204 8.94 21.19 12.99
CA TRP A 204 9.62 22.43 13.26
C TRP A 204 10.50 22.83 12.08
N VAL A 205 10.35 24.06 11.62
CA VAL A 205 11.07 24.60 10.47
C VAL A 205 11.91 25.80 10.88
N SER A 206 13.11 25.88 10.29
CA SER A 206 14.00 27.05 10.39
C SER A 206 14.29 27.61 8.99
N PRO A 207 14.55 28.92 8.84
CA PRO A 207 15.02 29.48 7.57
C PRO A 207 16.28 28.76 7.09
N TYR A 208 16.27 28.34 5.83
CA TYR A 208 17.39 27.66 5.22
C TYR A 208 17.98 28.50 4.09
N ASP A 209 19.26 28.81 4.21
CA ASP A 209 20.00 29.45 3.13
C ASP A 209 20.43 28.39 2.10
N ALA A 210 20.03 28.58 0.85
CA ALA A 210 20.41 27.69 -0.26
C ALA A 210 21.94 27.63 -0.46
N ALA A 211 22.70 28.62 0.03
CA ALA A 211 24.16 28.57 0.03
C ALA A 211 24.73 27.46 0.95
N LEU A 212 23.93 26.93 1.88
CA LEU A 212 24.29 25.86 2.79
C LEU A 212 23.88 24.47 2.29
N ASP A 213 23.23 24.37 1.11
CA ASP A 213 22.79 23.10 0.53
C ASP A 213 23.95 22.10 0.35
N PRO A 214 23.97 20.99 1.10
CA PRO A 214 25.00 19.96 0.94
C PRO A 214 24.83 19.17 -0.38
N GLY A 215 23.77 19.41 -1.15
CA GLY A 215 23.38 18.62 -2.31
C GLY A 215 22.53 17.41 -1.92
N PRO A 216 22.02 16.64 -2.89
CA PRO A 216 21.12 15.53 -2.62
C PRO A 216 21.81 14.48 -1.73
N ASN A 217 21.19 14.16 -0.59
CA ASN A 217 21.61 13.10 0.31
C ASN A 217 21.42 11.73 -0.37
N THR A 218 22.29 11.38 -1.31
CA THR A 218 22.35 10.01 -1.85
C THR A 218 22.86 9.10 -0.74
N ARG A 219 21.96 8.40 -0.04
CA ARG A 219 22.37 7.20 0.72
C ARG A 219 23.09 6.31 -0.29
N PRO A 220 24.31 5.82 -0.01
CA PRO A 220 24.94 4.84 -0.87
C PRO A 220 23.96 3.67 -1.01
N HIS A 221 23.46 3.45 -2.22
CA HIS A 221 22.90 2.15 -2.57
C HIS A 221 23.98 1.14 -2.15
N GLU A 222 23.68 0.27 -1.18
CA GLU A 222 24.44 -0.96 -1.05
C GLU A 222 24.34 -1.65 -2.42
N LEU A 223 25.40 -1.50 -3.21
CA LEU A 223 25.62 -2.31 -4.39
C LEU A 223 25.48 -3.76 -3.92
N PRO A 224 24.64 -4.58 -4.56
CA PRO A 224 24.62 -6.00 -4.25
C PRO A 224 26.05 -6.51 -4.39
N GLY A 225 26.59 -6.98 -3.27
CA GLY A 225 27.98 -7.40 -3.12
C GLY A 225 28.44 -8.16 -4.34
N GLY A 226 29.54 -7.64 -4.91
CA GLY A 226 30.21 -8.28 -6.03
C GLY A 226 30.46 -9.75 -5.74
N ALA A 227 30.09 -10.57 -6.71
CA ALA A 227 30.60 -11.92 -6.82
C ALA A 227 32.13 -11.86 -6.76
N THR A 228 32.70 -12.43 -5.70
CA THR A 228 34.12 -12.76 -5.63
C THR A 228 34.25 -14.21 -5.20
N GLY A 229 34.87 -15.02 -6.07
CA GLY A 229 35.51 -16.30 -5.73
C GLY A 229 34.64 -17.53 -5.89
#